data_AF-A0A963N5Y2-F1
#
_entry.id   AF-A0A963N5Y2-F1
#
_cell.length_a   1.000
_cell.length_b   1.000
_cell.length_c   1.000
_cell.angle_alpha   90.00
_cell.angle_beta   90.00
_cell.angle_gamma   90.00
#
_symmetry.space_group_name_H-M   'P 1'
#
loop_
_entity.id
_entity.type
_entity.pdbx_description
1 polymer ?
#
loop_
_entity_poly.entity_id
_entity_poly.type
_entity_poly.pdbx_seq_one_letter_code
_entity_poly.pdbx_strand_id
1 'polypeptide(L)'
;MCDKSIDRGPFGAGANLRRTVFGARTFQVLPAMFLAGGTPWQRRHGCPAAPLARDLSPGAAVKPPSALFASLLLALSGSVLGDSGAIAKKAGGWPETSTVLAGRASFYGKRFTGRTTASGKAFHHENISAASNRFPLGTMVAVRRPFSAYCVVVRINDRMGHRGRVIDLSRAAAERLGMIEVGVTDVEIVKLPKPLIGHESACTLAFLPPSRLPAAEGLSPDGGADDRLAGGQESDNSGD
;
A
#
# COMPACT_ATOMS: atom_id res chain seq x y z
N MET A 1 5.81 -16.08 -26.27
CA MET A 1 4.50 -15.54 -26.65
C MET A 1 3.58 -16.70 -26.97
N CYS A 2 2.37 -16.74 -26.40
CA CYS A 2 1.28 -17.55 -26.93
C CYS A 2 0.08 -16.63 -27.10
N ASP A 3 -0.44 -16.61 -28.32
CA ASP A 3 -1.58 -15.80 -28.74
C ASP A 3 -2.88 -16.28 -28.05
N LYS A 4 -3.83 -15.36 -27.86
CA LYS A 4 -5.17 -15.66 -27.33
C LYS A 4 -6.23 -14.99 -28.19
N SER A 5 -6.36 -15.49 -29.41
CA SER A 5 -7.64 -15.47 -30.12
C SER A 5 -8.66 -16.28 -29.30
N ILE A 6 -9.74 -15.62 -28.87
CA ILE A 6 -10.93 -16.28 -28.31
C ILE A 6 -12.10 -15.95 -29.21
N ASP A 7 -12.72 -16.99 -29.74
CA ASP A 7 -13.81 -16.88 -30.70
C ASP A 7 -15.08 -16.26 -30.14
N ARG A 8 -15.82 -15.61 -31.03
CA ARG A 8 -17.14 -15.02 -30.75
C ARG A 8 -18.22 -16.10 -30.90
N GLY A 9 -18.85 -16.49 -29.79
CA GLY A 9 -20.10 -17.26 -29.82
C GLY A 9 -21.26 -16.41 -30.37
N PRO A 10 -22.10 -16.93 -31.29
CA PRO A 10 -23.16 -16.14 -31.92
C PRO A 10 -24.59 -16.46 -31.40
N PHE A 11 -25.47 -15.45 -31.53
CA PHE A 11 -26.94 -15.47 -31.52
C PHE A 11 -27.74 -16.02 -30.31
N GLY A 12 -28.66 -15.16 -29.85
CA GLY A 12 -29.81 -15.50 -29.00
C GLY A 12 -30.80 -14.33 -29.03
N ALA A 13 -31.83 -14.41 -29.87
CA ALA A 13 -32.78 -13.32 -30.10
C ALA A 13 -33.78 -13.16 -28.94
N GLY A 14 -34.41 -11.98 -28.85
CA GLY A 14 -35.25 -11.61 -27.71
C GLY A 14 -36.69 -12.14 -27.76
N ALA A 15 -37.37 -12.08 -26.61
CA ALA A 15 -38.82 -12.14 -26.50
C ALA A 15 -39.32 -11.12 -25.47
N ASN A 16 -40.17 -10.20 -25.90
CA ASN A 16 -41.00 -9.40 -24.99
C ASN A 16 -42.12 -10.29 -24.46
N LEU A 17 -42.37 -10.30 -23.14
CA LEU A 17 -43.66 -10.74 -22.62
C LEU A 17 -44.18 -9.79 -21.53
N ARG A 18 -45.49 -9.57 -21.56
CA ARG A 18 -46.16 -8.46 -20.86
C ARG A 18 -46.49 -8.81 -19.41
N ARG A 19 -46.65 -7.77 -18.59
CA ARG A 19 -47.29 -7.86 -17.26
C ARG A 19 -48.64 -8.55 -17.34
N THR A 20 -48.94 -9.42 -16.39
CA THR A 20 -50.31 -9.71 -15.94
C THR A 20 -50.30 -9.90 -14.42
N VAL A 21 -51.29 -9.35 -13.74
CA VAL A 21 -51.48 -9.42 -12.28
C VAL A 21 -52.64 -10.35 -12.00
N PHE A 22 -52.44 -11.34 -11.14
CA PHE A 22 -53.39 -12.12 -10.32
C PHE A 22 -52.52 -13.23 -9.69
N GLY A 23 -52.72 -13.75 -8.49
CA GLY A 23 -53.78 -13.63 -7.49
C GLY A 23 -53.48 -14.72 -6.45
N ALA A 24 -53.81 -14.53 -5.18
CA ALA A 24 -53.31 -15.40 -4.11
C ALA A 24 -53.85 -16.85 -4.19
N ARG A 25 -53.00 -17.82 -3.84
CA ARG A 25 -53.38 -18.95 -2.97
C ARG A 25 -52.17 -19.71 -2.43
N THR A 26 -52.23 -20.03 -1.15
CA THR A 26 -51.39 -21.03 -0.47
C THR A 26 -51.77 -22.44 -0.93
N PHE A 27 -50.83 -23.40 -0.90
CA PHE A 27 -50.92 -24.61 -0.06
C PHE A 27 -49.71 -25.56 -0.21
N GLN A 28 -49.44 -26.28 0.89
CA GLN A 28 -48.72 -27.55 1.05
C GLN A 28 -47.23 -27.71 0.68
N VAL A 29 -46.48 -27.78 1.79
CA VAL A 29 -45.21 -28.49 2.01
C VAL A 29 -45.33 -29.99 1.69
N LEU A 30 -44.30 -30.58 1.08
CA LEU A 30 -43.82 -31.94 1.39
C LEU A 30 -42.31 -32.03 1.03
N PRO A 31 -41.45 -32.60 1.89
CA PRO A 31 -40.02 -32.73 1.62
C PRO A 31 -39.68 -34.08 0.98
N ALA A 32 -38.73 -34.08 0.05
CA ALA A 32 -38.07 -35.30 -0.42
C ALA A 32 -36.57 -35.20 -0.11
N MET A 33 -36.12 -36.00 0.86
CA MET A 33 -34.70 -36.32 0.98
C MET A 33 -34.22 -36.98 -0.32
N PHE A 34 -33.05 -36.61 -0.82
CA PHE A 34 -32.20 -37.61 -1.46
C PHE A 34 -30.76 -37.47 -0.98
N LEU A 35 -30.16 -38.62 -0.70
CA LEU A 35 -28.93 -38.76 0.09
C LEU A 35 -27.67 -38.56 -0.76
N ALA A 36 -26.58 -38.30 -0.03
CA ALA A 36 -25.23 -38.14 -0.54
C ALA A 36 -24.78 -39.27 -1.49
N GLY A 37 -24.02 -38.90 -2.52
CA GLY A 37 -23.25 -39.80 -3.38
C GLY A 37 -21.91 -39.15 -3.73
N GLY A 38 -20.86 -39.50 -2.98
CA GLY A 38 -19.51 -38.96 -3.17
C GLY A 38 -18.74 -39.58 -4.33
N THR A 39 -17.80 -38.79 -4.84
CA THR A 39 -16.63 -39.06 -5.71
C THR A 39 -16.01 -40.48 -5.61
N PRO A 40 -15.41 -41.02 -6.69
CA PRO A 40 -14.10 -40.55 -7.16
C PRO A 40 -13.92 -40.40 -8.69
N TRP A 41 -13.30 -39.29 -9.10
CA TRP A 41 -12.78 -39.09 -10.45
C TRP A 41 -11.45 -39.84 -10.62
N GLN A 42 -11.40 -40.86 -11.47
CA GLN A 42 -10.23 -41.74 -11.62
C GLN A 42 -9.57 -41.64 -13.01
N ARG A 43 -8.33 -41.11 -13.01
CA ARG A 43 -7.22 -41.28 -13.98
C ARG A 43 -7.48 -41.19 -15.50
N ARG A 44 -6.75 -40.25 -16.14
CA ARG A 44 -5.85 -40.38 -17.35
C ARG A 44 -5.42 -38.96 -17.76
N HIS A 45 -4.23 -38.64 -18.29
CA HIS A 45 -2.93 -39.35 -18.43
C HIS A 45 -1.93 -38.74 -17.38
N GLY A 46 -0.59 -38.89 -17.35
CA GLY A 46 0.41 -39.55 -18.22
C GLY A 46 1.32 -38.56 -18.97
N CYS A 47 2.24 -37.88 -18.25
CA CYS A 47 3.38 -37.16 -18.84
C CYS A 47 4.68 -37.94 -18.53
N PRO A 48 5.52 -38.27 -19.53
CA PRO A 48 6.78 -38.96 -19.30
C PRO A 48 7.83 -38.05 -18.66
N ALA A 49 8.63 -38.61 -17.77
CA ALA A 49 9.86 -38.01 -17.28
C ALA A 49 11.08 -38.58 -18.04
N ALA A 50 12.15 -37.78 -18.10
CA ALA A 50 13.53 -38.06 -18.55
C ALA A 50 13.97 -37.31 -19.84
N PRO A 51 15.29 -37.07 -20.04
CA PRO A 51 16.42 -37.35 -19.15
C PRO A 51 17.28 -36.13 -18.76
N LEU A 52 18.18 -36.37 -17.80
CA LEU A 52 19.31 -35.54 -17.41
C LEU A 52 20.45 -35.62 -18.43
N ALA A 53 21.05 -34.49 -18.82
CA ALA A 53 22.48 -34.30 -19.15
C ALA A 53 22.71 -32.80 -19.40
N ARG A 54 23.46 -32.10 -18.54
CA ARG A 54 24.91 -31.84 -18.70
C ARG A 54 25.25 -31.11 -20.02
N ASP A 55 25.62 -29.84 -19.88
CA ASP A 55 27.00 -29.45 -20.23
C ASP A 55 27.49 -28.30 -19.35
N LEU A 56 28.61 -28.53 -18.66
CA LEU A 56 29.35 -27.54 -17.90
C LEU A 56 30.52 -27.09 -18.77
N SER A 57 30.49 -25.86 -19.28
CA SER A 57 31.62 -25.24 -19.97
C SER A 57 32.35 -24.24 -19.05
N PRO A 58 33.47 -24.62 -18.42
CA PRO A 58 34.39 -23.69 -17.78
C PRO A 58 35.40 -23.19 -18.82
N GLY A 59 35.12 -22.06 -19.45
CA GLY A 59 35.97 -21.50 -20.52
C GLY A 59 36.29 -20.02 -20.34
N ALA A 60 37.38 -19.71 -19.63
CA ALA A 60 38.28 -18.54 -19.82
C ALA A 60 39.05 -18.23 -18.52
N ALA A 61 40.23 -18.82 -18.36
CA ALA A 61 41.18 -18.38 -17.33
C ALA A 61 41.85 -17.07 -17.79
N VAL A 62 41.45 -15.93 -17.21
CA VAL A 62 42.13 -14.65 -17.43
C VAL A 62 43.33 -14.55 -16.49
N LYS A 63 44.53 -14.45 -17.06
CA LYS A 63 45.79 -14.29 -16.31
C LYS A 63 45.87 -12.87 -15.74
N PRO A 64 46.27 -12.68 -14.46
CA PRO A 64 46.63 -11.36 -13.97
C PRO A 64 48.02 -10.95 -14.50
N PRO A 65 48.21 -9.73 -15.04
CA PRO A 65 49.54 -9.18 -15.22
C PRO A 65 50.12 -8.85 -13.84
N SER A 66 51.12 -9.63 -13.43
CA SER A 66 51.90 -9.42 -12.22
C SER A 66 52.76 -8.17 -12.30
N ALA A 67 52.78 -7.39 -11.20
CA ALA A 67 53.83 -6.44 -10.79
C ALA A 67 54.31 -5.38 -11.81
N LEU A 68 54.11 -4.09 -11.48
CA LEU A 68 55.11 -3.01 -11.58
C LEU A 68 54.48 -1.63 -11.23
N PHE A 69 53.86 -1.50 -10.06
CA PHE A 69 53.52 -0.18 -9.48
C PHE A 69 53.72 -0.16 -7.96
N ALA A 70 54.96 -0.41 -7.56
CA ALA A 70 55.44 -0.01 -6.24
C ALA A 70 55.97 1.43 -6.30
N SER A 71 55.71 2.20 -5.26
CA SER A 71 56.46 3.43 -4.91
C SER A 71 56.37 4.63 -5.87
N LEU A 72 55.29 5.39 -5.75
CA LEU A 72 55.38 6.87 -5.84
C LEU A 72 54.60 7.50 -4.67
N LEU A 73 55.20 7.46 -3.48
CA LEU A 73 54.78 8.27 -2.35
C LEU A 73 55.46 9.64 -2.40
N LEU A 74 54.76 10.64 -1.85
CA LEU A 74 55.32 11.88 -1.32
C LEU A 74 55.70 13.02 -2.29
N ALA A 75 54.71 13.55 -3.03
CA ALA A 75 54.71 14.96 -3.41
C ALA A 75 53.29 15.48 -3.72
N LEU A 76 52.55 15.87 -2.67
CA LEU A 76 51.58 17.00 -2.68
C LEU A 76 50.92 17.09 -1.30
N SER A 77 51.52 17.91 -0.43
CA SER A 77 50.86 18.39 0.79
C SER A 77 49.77 19.39 0.42
N GLY A 78 48.69 18.90 -0.19
CA GLY A 78 47.48 19.67 -0.44
C GLY A 78 46.55 19.55 0.77
N SER A 79 46.52 20.59 1.61
CA SER A 79 45.58 20.69 2.73
C SER A 79 44.14 20.82 2.22
N VAL A 80 43.55 19.70 1.82
CA VAL A 80 42.11 19.59 1.67
C VAL A 80 41.53 19.49 3.08
N LEU A 81 41.37 20.66 3.73
CA LEU A 81 40.25 20.85 4.66
C LEU A 81 38.98 20.79 3.82
N GLY A 82 38.63 19.57 3.41
CA GLY A 82 37.37 19.24 2.78
C GLY A 82 36.32 19.42 3.83
N ASP A 83 35.55 20.50 3.68
CA ASP A 83 34.45 20.89 4.55
C ASP A 83 33.53 19.70 4.82
N SER A 84 33.75 19.04 5.96
CA SER A 84 32.94 17.91 6.42
C SER A 84 31.62 18.39 7.03
N GLY A 85 31.36 19.71 7.03
CA GLY A 85 30.21 20.38 7.62
C GLY A 85 29.00 20.58 6.70
N ALA A 86 28.90 19.90 5.54
CA ALA A 86 27.84 20.17 4.57
C ALA A 86 26.92 19.00 4.14
N ILE A 87 27.25 17.73 4.43
CA ILE A 87 26.42 16.56 4.04
C ILE A 87 25.44 16.09 5.14
N ALA A 88 25.37 16.82 6.27
CA ALA A 88 24.26 16.70 7.23
C ALA A 88 22.92 17.32 6.73
N LYS A 89 22.77 17.57 5.42
CA LYS A 89 21.55 18.12 4.82
C LYS A 89 20.51 17.02 4.63
N LYS A 90 19.72 16.81 5.69
CA LYS A 90 18.39 16.18 5.67
C LYS A 90 18.40 14.67 5.41
N ALA A 91 18.93 13.92 6.38
CA ALA A 91 18.35 12.61 6.69
C ALA A 91 16.83 12.80 6.84
N GLY A 92 16.06 12.15 5.97
CA GLY A 92 14.63 12.39 5.88
C GLY A 92 13.95 11.96 7.17
N GLY A 93 13.45 12.93 7.95
CA GLY A 93 12.58 12.64 9.07
C GLY A 93 11.44 11.72 8.63
N TRP A 94 11.12 10.72 9.46
CA TRP A 94 10.00 9.82 9.24
C TRP A 94 8.75 10.63 8.90
N PRO A 95 7.95 10.22 7.90
CA PRO A 95 6.84 11.03 7.42
C PRO A 95 5.92 11.40 8.57
N GLU A 96 5.60 12.69 8.70
CA GLU A 96 4.65 13.20 9.70
C GLU A 96 3.43 12.29 9.77
N THR A 97 3.07 11.87 10.99
CA THR A 97 2.02 10.88 11.27
C THR A 97 0.80 11.15 10.40
N SER A 98 0.59 10.26 9.43
CA SER A 98 -0.30 10.54 8.32
C SER A 98 -1.75 10.59 8.79
N THR A 99 -2.32 11.79 8.87
CA THR A 99 -3.65 12.04 9.41
C THR A 99 -4.71 11.19 8.70
N VAL A 100 -5.40 10.35 9.46
CA VAL A 100 -6.53 9.54 8.97
C VAL A 100 -7.75 10.45 8.81
N LEU A 101 -8.30 10.52 7.61
CA LEU A 101 -9.57 11.19 7.32
C LEU A 101 -10.68 10.14 7.18
N ALA A 102 -11.63 10.11 8.11
CA ALA A 102 -12.83 9.28 8.02
C ALA A 102 -13.96 10.00 7.26
N GLY A 103 -14.84 9.23 6.63
CA GLY A 103 -16.11 9.72 6.08
C GLY A 103 -16.69 8.82 4.99
N ARG A 104 -17.78 9.24 4.35
CA ARG A 104 -18.48 8.45 3.32
C ARG A 104 -17.79 8.50 1.95
N ALA A 105 -17.70 7.34 1.29
CA ALA A 105 -17.30 7.19 -0.11
C ALA A 105 -18.47 6.74 -1.00
N SER A 106 -18.48 7.15 -2.27
CA SER A 106 -19.27 6.52 -3.34
C SER A 106 -18.39 6.15 -4.53
N PHE A 107 -18.97 5.76 -5.67
CA PHE A 107 -18.24 5.56 -6.92
C PHE A 107 -18.96 6.03 -8.18
N TYR A 108 -18.21 6.36 -9.23
CA TYR A 108 -18.74 6.70 -10.55
C TYR A 108 -19.12 5.46 -11.36
N GLY A 109 -20.35 5.42 -11.85
CA GLY A 109 -20.81 4.40 -12.80
C GLY A 109 -20.20 4.54 -14.20
N LYS A 110 -20.39 3.51 -15.04
CA LYS A 110 -19.78 3.43 -16.39
C LYS A 110 -20.06 4.66 -17.28
N ARG A 111 -21.23 5.29 -17.11
CA ARG A 111 -21.70 6.50 -17.85
C ARG A 111 -20.79 7.75 -17.75
N PHE A 112 -19.84 7.78 -16.82
CA PHE A 112 -18.90 8.90 -16.68
C PHE A 112 -17.64 8.73 -17.56
N THR A 113 -17.43 7.55 -18.16
CA THR A 113 -16.28 7.26 -19.04
C THR A 113 -16.20 8.26 -20.20
N GLY A 114 -14.98 8.70 -20.54
CA GLY A 114 -14.72 9.69 -21.57
C GLY A 114 -14.84 11.15 -21.12
N ARG A 115 -15.45 11.44 -19.96
CA ARG A 115 -15.56 12.82 -19.44
C ARG A 115 -14.21 13.36 -18.98
N THR A 116 -13.92 14.62 -19.27
CA THR A 116 -12.72 15.31 -18.77
C THR A 116 -12.78 15.49 -17.26
N THR A 117 -11.75 15.01 -16.56
CA THR A 117 -11.55 15.23 -15.11
C THR A 117 -10.89 16.58 -14.84
N ALA A 118 -10.93 17.07 -13.60
CA ALA A 118 -10.21 18.27 -13.18
C ALA A 118 -8.68 18.19 -13.36
N SER A 119 -8.10 17.00 -13.57
CA SER A 119 -6.70 16.83 -13.99
C SER A 119 -6.44 17.01 -15.49
N GLY A 120 -7.46 17.35 -16.28
CA GLY A 120 -7.41 17.51 -17.74
C GLY A 120 -7.46 16.20 -18.53
N LYS A 121 -7.33 15.04 -17.88
CA LYS A 121 -7.38 13.72 -18.53
C LYS A 121 -8.81 13.17 -18.57
N ALA A 122 -9.15 12.41 -19.60
CA ALA A 122 -10.41 11.68 -19.69
C ALA A 122 -10.52 10.60 -18.58
N PHE A 123 -11.70 10.49 -17.97
CA PHE A 123 -12.01 9.46 -16.98
C PHE A 123 -12.27 8.11 -17.66
N HIS A 124 -11.74 7.03 -17.09
CA HIS A 124 -12.14 5.65 -17.41
C HIS A 124 -12.50 4.93 -16.11
N HIS A 125 -13.65 4.25 -16.11
CA HIS A 125 -14.19 3.58 -14.91
C HIS A 125 -13.34 2.37 -14.45
N GLU A 126 -12.52 1.82 -15.34
CA GLU A 126 -11.59 0.71 -15.11
C GLU A 126 -10.24 1.16 -14.53
N ASN A 127 -9.90 2.46 -14.62
CA ASN A 127 -8.67 2.99 -14.05
C ASN A 127 -8.80 3.17 -12.54
N ILE A 128 -7.76 2.80 -11.78
CA ILE A 128 -7.72 2.96 -10.32
C ILE A 128 -7.47 4.44 -9.94
N SER A 129 -8.54 5.23 -9.95
CA SER A 129 -8.52 6.66 -9.61
C SER A 129 -9.70 7.07 -8.72
N ALA A 130 -9.68 8.31 -8.24
CA ALA A 130 -10.74 8.89 -7.43
C ALA A 130 -10.84 10.42 -7.53
N ALA A 131 -12.03 10.96 -7.26
CA ALA A 131 -12.29 12.36 -7.07
C ALA A 131 -12.32 12.71 -5.57
N SER A 132 -11.74 13.83 -5.17
CA SER A 132 -11.92 14.38 -3.81
C SER A 132 -11.66 15.88 -3.80
N ASN A 133 -12.29 16.58 -2.86
CA ASN A 133 -12.04 18.00 -2.59
C ASN A 133 -11.09 18.22 -1.40
N ARG A 134 -10.72 17.16 -0.66
CA ARG A 134 -9.90 17.25 0.56
C ARG A 134 -8.40 17.05 0.30
N PHE A 135 -8.03 16.55 -0.88
CA PHE A 135 -6.64 16.24 -1.26
C PHE A 135 -6.23 16.98 -2.55
N PRO A 136 -4.97 17.43 -2.71
CA PRO A 136 -4.48 17.97 -3.97
C PRO A 136 -4.59 16.98 -5.14
N LEU A 137 -4.80 17.47 -6.37
CA LEU A 137 -4.75 16.61 -7.56
C LEU A 137 -3.36 15.98 -7.70
N GLY A 138 -3.31 14.74 -8.17
CA GLY A 138 -2.09 13.93 -8.29
C GLY A 138 -1.65 13.22 -7.01
N THR A 139 -2.27 13.52 -5.85
CA THR A 139 -1.97 12.84 -4.58
C THR A 139 -2.34 11.36 -4.67
N MET A 140 -1.46 10.49 -4.17
CA MET A 140 -1.77 9.08 -3.92
C MET A 140 -2.35 8.95 -2.51
N VAL A 141 -3.48 8.27 -2.36
CA VAL A 141 -4.10 8.00 -1.05
C VAL A 141 -4.41 6.52 -0.91
N ALA A 142 -4.20 5.98 0.28
CA ALA A 142 -4.71 4.68 0.69
C ALA A 142 -6.14 4.85 1.22
N VAL A 143 -7.07 3.99 0.80
CA VAL A 143 -8.47 4.00 1.21
C VAL A 143 -8.83 2.61 1.71
N ARG A 144 -9.31 2.48 2.95
CA ARG A 144 -9.87 1.23 3.47
C ARG A 144 -11.31 1.41 3.94
N ARG A 145 -12.06 0.32 4.01
CA ARG A 145 -13.32 0.30 4.77
C ARG A 145 -13.04 -0.17 6.20
N PRO A 146 -13.46 0.57 7.24
CA PRO A 146 -13.36 0.14 8.63
C PRO A 146 -13.88 -1.28 8.85
N PHE A 147 -13.27 -1.99 9.81
CA PHE A 147 -13.62 -3.37 10.19
C PHE A 147 -13.49 -4.43 9.07
N SER A 148 -12.88 -4.08 7.93
CA SER A 148 -12.63 -5.00 6.81
C SER A 148 -11.16 -5.03 6.41
N ALA A 149 -10.73 -6.12 5.76
CA ALA A 149 -9.39 -6.24 5.18
C ALA A 149 -9.24 -5.50 3.83
N TYR A 150 -10.32 -4.91 3.28
CA TYR A 150 -10.29 -4.29 1.97
C TYR A 150 -9.63 -2.91 2.00
N CYS A 151 -8.55 -2.76 1.25
CA CYS A 151 -7.78 -1.54 1.12
C CYS A 151 -7.34 -1.35 -0.35
N VAL A 152 -7.48 -0.15 -0.89
CA VAL A 152 -7.02 0.22 -2.24
C VAL A 152 -6.25 1.54 -2.23
N VAL A 153 -5.12 1.57 -2.93
CA VAL A 153 -4.39 2.83 -3.20
C VAL A 153 -4.94 3.44 -4.49
N VAL A 154 -5.34 4.70 -4.45
CA VAL A 154 -5.91 5.44 -5.59
C VAL A 154 -5.20 6.77 -5.82
N ARG A 155 -5.14 7.20 -7.09
CA ARG A 155 -4.69 8.55 -7.46
C ARG A 155 -5.87 9.51 -7.49
N ILE A 156 -5.76 10.63 -6.78
CA ILE A 156 -6.72 11.73 -6.87
C ILE A 156 -6.53 12.44 -8.22
N ASN A 157 -7.53 12.35 -9.12
CA ASN A 157 -7.46 12.94 -10.46
C ASN A 157 -8.61 13.89 -10.80
N ASP A 158 -9.60 14.02 -9.90
CA ASP A 158 -10.79 14.83 -10.17
C ASP A 158 -11.33 15.55 -8.91
N ARG A 159 -12.31 16.43 -9.11
CA ARG A 159 -13.04 17.18 -8.08
C ARG A 159 -14.51 16.77 -8.03
N MET A 160 -15.09 16.78 -6.83
CA MET A 160 -16.48 16.39 -6.61
C MET A 160 -17.37 17.62 -6.54
N GLY A 161 -18.49 17.63 -7.28
CA GLY A 161 -19.54 18.65 -7.08
C GLY A 161 -20.31 18.47 -5.77
N HIS A 162 -20.37 17.25 -5.24
CA HIS A 162 -21.12 16.91 -4.02
C HIS A 162 -20.24 17.01 -2.76
N ARG A 163 -20.78 17.61 -1.69
CA ARG A 163 -20.04 17.87 -0.43
C ARG A 163 -20.33 16.90 0.72
N GLY A 164 -21.37 16.07 0.63
CA GLY A 164 -21.74 15.10 1.68
C GLY A 164 -20.88 13.82 1.74
N ARG A 165 -19.77 13.77 1.00
CA ARG A 165 -18.85 12.64 0.89
C ARG A 165 -17.41 13.13 0.83
N VAL A 166 -16.46 12.31 1.29
CA VAL A 166 -15.03 12.65 1.30
C VAL A 166 -14.30 12.23 0.03
N ILE A 167 -14.79 11.20 -0.67
CA ILE A 167 -14.19 10.67 -1.89
C ILE A 167 -15.23 9.97 -2.80
N ASP A 168 -15.06 10.10 -4.11
CA ASP A 168 -15.81 9.33 -5.10
C ASP A 168 -14.81 8.49 -5.93
N LEU A 169 -14.91 7.18 -5.83
CA LEU A 169 -14.00 6.22 -6.46
C LEU A 169 -14.37 5.95 -7.92
N SER A 170 -13.38 5.50 -8.70
CA SER A 170 -13.60 4.72 -9.92
C SER A 170 -14.31 3.40 -9.62
N ARG A 171 -14.98 2.81 -10.62
CA ARG A 171 -15.66 1.52 -10.47
C ARG A 171 -14.66 0.41 -10.11
N ALA A 172 -13.50 0.34 -10.77
CA ALA A 172 -12.49 -0.67 -10.48
C ALA A 172 -11.88 -0.53 -9.06
N ALA A 173 -11.73 0.69 -8.54
CA ALA A 173 -11.33 0.88 -7.14
C ALA A 173 -12.44 0.47 -6.16
N ALA A 174 -13.70 0.73 -6.51
CA ALA A 174 -14.86 0.32 -5.73
C ALA A 174 -15.08 -1.21 -5.72
N GLU A 175 -14.74 -1.89 -6.82
CA GLU A 175 -14.71 -3.37 -6.90
C GLU A 175 -13.65 -3.93 -5.93
N ARG A 176 -12.42 -3.38 -5.94
CA ARG A 176 -11.36 -3.77 -4.98
C ARG A 176 -11.68 -3.46 -3.51
N LEU A 177 -12.49 -2.42 -3.27
CA LEU A 177 -12.96 -2.04 -1.93
C LEU A 177 -14.28 -2.76 -1.53
N GLY A 178 -14.77 -3.69 -2.35
CA GLY A 178 -15.99 -4.46 -2.10
C GLY A 178 -17.26 -3.62 -1.94
N MET A 179 -17.36 -2.45 -2.57
CA MET A 179 -18.45 -1.48 -2.32
C MET A 179 -19.49 -1.36 -3.44
N ILE A 180 -19.42 -2.20 -4.48
CA ILE A 180 -20.34 -2.13 -5.63
C ILE A 180 -21.81 -2.38 -5.24
N GLU A 181 -22.07 -3.37 -4.37
CA GLU A 181 -23.43 -3.73 -3.95
C GLU A 181 -24.02 -2.70 -2.99
N VAL A 182 -23.21 -2.17 -2.07
CA VAL A 182 -23.63 -1.19 -1.05
C VAL A 182 -23.80 0.22 -1.65
N GLY A 183 -23.07 0.54 -2.72
CA GLY A 183 -23.12 1.84 -3.40
C GLY A 183 -22.37 2.97 -2.67
N VAL A 184 -22.68 3.17 -1.39
CA VAL A 184 -22.10 4.21 -0.53
C VAL A 184 -21.79 3.63 0.85
N THR A 185 -20.55 3.78 1.33
CA THR A 185 -20.07 3.20 2.60
C THR A 185 -19.13 4.16 3.31
N ASP A 186 -18.92 3.97 4.61
CA ASP A 186 -17.87 4.68 5.34
C ASP A 186 -16.48 4.13 5.01
N VAL A 187 -15.49 5.02 4.94
CA VAL A 187 -14.09 4.74 4.64
C VAL A 187 -13.17 5.55 5.53
N GLU A 188 -11.95 5.05 5.69
CA GLU A 188 -10.81 5.80 6.18
C GLU A 188 -9.83 6.06 5.03
N ILE A 189 -9.27 7.26 4.98
CA ILE A 189 -8.37 7.70 3.92
C ILE A 189 -7.09 8.25 4.53
N VAL A 190 -5.95 7.80 4.04
CA VAL A 190 -4.63 8.28 4.42
C VAL A 190 -3.86 8.74 3.19
N LYS A 191 -3.16 9.88 3.29
CA LYS A 191 -2.22 10.33 2.25
C LYS A 191 -1.00 9.42 2.23
N LEU A 192 -0.74 8.77 1.11
CA LEU A 192 0.37 7.83 0.97
C LEU A 192 1.71 8.61 0.91
N PRO A 193 2.69 8.33 1.80
CA PRO A 193 4.01 8.96 1.73
C PRO A 193 4.79 8.44 0.52
N LYS A 194 5.69 9.27 -0.02
CA LYS A 194 6.43 8.98 -1.26
C LYS A 194 7.11 7.59 -1.30
N PRO A 195 7.78 7.10 -0.22
CA PRO A 195 8.44 5.79 -0.25
C PRO A 195 7.50 4.59 -0.43
N LEU A 196 6.21 4.74 -0.14
CA LEU A 196 5.22 3.66 -0.28
C LEU A 196 4.52 3.65 -1.65
N ILE A 197 4.77 4.63 -2.53
CA ILE A 197 4.12 4.67 -3.85
C ILE A 197 4.65 3.52 -4.72
N GLY A 198 3.78 2.56 -5.03
CA GLY A 198 4.12 1.37 -5.83
C GLY A 198 4.50 0.13 -5.01
N HIS A 199 4.63 0.25 -3.69
CA HIS A 199 4.87 -0.91 -2.81
C HIS A 199 3.62 -1.81 -2.74
N GLU A 200 3.78 -3.13 -2.72
CA GLU A 200 2.65 -4.08 -2.68
C GLU A 200 1.79 -3.90 -1.42
N SER A 201 2.44 -3.86 -0.26
CA SER A 201 1.80 -3.61 1.05
C SER A 201 1.48 -2.13 1.33
N ALA A 202 1.61 -1.23 0.34
CA ALA A 202 1.49 0.22 0.53
C ALA A 202 0.21 0.63 1.28
N CYS A 203 -0.90 -0.03 0.96
CA CYS A 203 -2.19 0.28 1.56
C CYS A 203 -2.22 -0.07 3.05
N THR A 204 -1.79 -1.28 3.42
CA THR A 204 -1.72 -1.73 4.81
C THR A 204 -0.74 -0.90 5.63
N LEU A 205 0.46 -0.65 5.08
CA LEU A 205 1.51 0.13 5.74
C LEU A 205 1.08 1.57 6.03
N ALA A 206 0.23 2.17 5.18
CA ALA A 206 -0.31 3.51 5.39
C ALA A 206 -1.26 3.63 6.59
N PHE A 207 -1.86 2.51 7.05
CA PHE A 207 -2.78 2.50 8.20
C PHE A 207 -2.19 1.84 9.45
N LEU A 208 -0.91 1.44 9.42
CA LEU A 208 -0.24 1.07 10.65
C LEU A 208 -0.06 2.31 11.53
N PRO A 209 -0.20 2.21 12.87
CA PRO A 209 0.28 3.27 13.74
C PRO A 209 1.77 3.49 13.44
N PRO A 210 2.31 4.71 13.59
CA PRO A 210 3.74 4.87 13.72
C PRO A 210 4.14 3.99 14.91
N SER A 211 4.89 2.92 14.63
CA SER A 211 5.44 2.07 15.67
C SER A 211 6.16 3.00 16.63
N ARG A 212 5.78 2.98 17.91
CA ARG A 212 6.47 3.72 18.97
C ARG A 212 7.84 3.09 19.18
N LEU A 213 8.73 3.28 18.22
CA LEU A 213 10.12 3.51 18.52
C LEU A 213 10.09 4.64 19.53
N PRO A 214 10.60 4.46 20.76
CA PRO A 214 10.75 5.60 21.65
C PRO A 214 11.55 6.63 20.87
N ALA A 215 10.98 7.82 20.65
CA ALA A 215 11.78 8.97 20.30
C ALA A 215 12.83 9.03 21.40
N ALA A 216 14.12 8.96 21.01
CA ALA A 216 15.20 8.76 21.96
C ALA A 216 15.08 9.80 23.08
N GLU A 217 14.61 9.35 24.25
CA GLU A 217 14.49 10.22 25.40
C GLU A 217 15.91 10.66 25.73
N GLY A 218 16.05 11.96 25.98
CA GLY A 218 17.35 12.60 25.99
C GLY A 218 18.29 11.89 26.95
N LEU A 219 19.37 11.33 26.41
CA LEU A 219 20.57 11.09 27.20
C LEU A 219 21.23 12.46 27.45
N SER A 220 20.59 13.27 28.30
CA SER A 220 21.20 14.46 28.87
C SER A 220 22.39 14.00 29.71
N PRO A 221 23.62 14.47 29.43
CA PRO A 221 24.79 14.13 30.22
C PRO A 221 24.84 15.00 31.49
N ASP A 222 23.75 15.04 32.25
CA ASP A 222 23.72 15.65 33.58
C ASP A 222 24.30 14.62 34.58
N GLY A 223 25.60 14.40 34.44
CA GLY A 223 26.38 13.64 35.41
C GLY A 223 26.36 14.37 36.75
N GLY A 224 25.75 13.76 37.75
CA GLY A 224 25.64 14.33 39.10
C GLY A 224 27.00 14.59 39.73
N ALA A 225 27.11 15.73 40.40
CA ALA A 225 28.11 16.00 41.43
C ALA A 225 27.36 16.33 42.73
N ASP A 226 26.87 15.28 43.39
CA ASP A 226 26.15 15.34 44.66
C ASP A 226 27.03 14.94 45.85
N ASP A 227 28.10 15.70 46.10
CA ASP A 227 28.85 15.60 47.36
C ASP A 227 28.02 16.19 48.52
N ARG A 228 27.30 15.30 49.21
CA ARG A 228 26.59 15.59 50.46
C ARG A 228 27.43 15.27 51.69
N LEU A 229 27.55 16.28 52.55
CA LEU A 229 27.63 16.23 54.02
C LEU A 229 28.02 14.90 54.72
N ALA A 230 29.14 14.96 55.45
CA ALA A 230 29.22 14.58 56.86
C ALA A 230 29.95 15.75 57.57
N GLY A 231 29.43 16.36 58.64
CA GLY A 231 29.38 15.79 59.99
C GLY A 231 30.80 15.80 60.59
N GLY A 232 31.17 16.59 61.60
CA GLY A 232 30.41 17.41 62.55
C GLY A 232 30.94 17.10 63.95
N GLN A 233 31.50 18.09 64.67
CA GLN A 233 31.95 17.86 66.04
C GLN A 233 31.93 19.12 66.92
N GLU A 234 31.33 18.94 68.09
CA GLU A 234 31.22 19.83 69.24
C GLU A 234 32.58 20.08 69.92
N SER A 235 32.81 21.27 70.50
CA SER A 235 33.21 21.45 71.92
C SER A 235 33.73 22.86 72.27
N ASP A 236 33.06 23.50 73.23
CA ASP A 236 33.61 24.14 74.44
C ASP A 236 34.64 25.30 74.41
N ASN A 237 34.14 26.48 74.80
CA ASN A 237 34.47 27.22 76.05
C ASN A 237 35.88 27.79 76.34
N SER A 238 35.89 28.84 77.18
CA SER A 238 37.02 29.65 77.72
C SER A 238 37.77 30.54 76.72
N GLY A 239 38.20 31.77 77.04
CA GLY A 239 37.99 32.55 78.27
C GLY A 239 39.30 33.08 78.87
N ASP A 240 39.75 34.24 78.40
CA ASP A 240 40.51 35.30 79.13
C ASP A 240 40.67 36.53 78.20
#